data_AF-A0A1F3MUA1-F1
#
_entry.id   AF-A0A1F3MUA1-F1
#
_cell.length_a   1.000
_cell.length_b   1.000
_cell.length_c   1.000
_cell.angle_alpha   90.00
_cell.angle_beta   90.00
_cell.angle_gamma   90.00
#
_symmetry.space_group_name_H-M   'P 1'
#
loop_
_entity.id
_entity.type
_entity.pdbx_description
1 polymer ?
#
loop_
_entity_poly.entity_id
_entity_poly.type
_entity_poly.pdbx_seq_one_letter_code
_entity_poly.pdbx_strand_id
1 'polypeptide(L)'
;TRAARKTPVNYTSDMQISASDVTLDFILDERGRELCGEHLRWFDLKRTRKLLERVGKYNPDIIYLQEHHYLRPVPQTEIDALLNGEE
;
A
#
# COMPACT_ATOMS: atom_id res chain seq x y z
N THR A 1 -47.44 -11.12 -5.73
CA THR A 1 -46.40 -10.49 -4.88
C THR A 1 -45.29 -9.95 -5.76
N ARG A 2 -45.26 -8.63 -6.01
CA ARG A 2 -44.25 -8.01 -6.90
C ARG A 2 -42.94 -7.84 -6.14
N ALA A 3 -42.01 -8.77 -6.28
CA ALA A 3 -40.62 -8.54 -5.87
C ALA A 3 -40.00 -7.51 -6.82
N ALA A 4 -39.47 -6.41 -6.29
CA ALA A 4 -38.74 -5.42 -7.08
C ALA A 4 -37.45 -6.06 -7.61
N ARG A 5 -37.33 -6.24 -8.94
CA ARG A 5 -36.05 -6.56 -9.58
C ARG A 5 -35.17 -5.31 -9.51
N LYS A 6 -34.12 -5.35 -8.69
CA LYS A 6 -33.07 -4.33 -8.69
C LYS A 6 -32.33 -4.44 -10.04
N THR A 7 -32.48 -3.44 -10.89
CA THR A 7 -31.68 -3.35 -12.12
C THR A 7 -30.21 -3.19 -11.73
N PRO A 8 -29.29 -4.01 -12.25
CA PRO A 8 -27.88 -3.84 -11.95
C PRO A 8 -27.41 -2.49 -12.47
N VAL A 9 -26.70 -1.75 -11.62
CA VAL A 9 -26.10 -0.47 -11.99
C VAL A 9 -24.97 -0.75 -12.97
N ASN A 10 -24.95 -0.02 -14.08
CA ASN A 10 -23.92 -0.17 -15.11
C ASN A 10 -22.79 0.82 -14.86
N TYR A 11 -21.62 0.33 -14.42
CA TYR A 11 -20.41 1.12 -14.18
C TYR A 11 -19.44 1.15 -15.37
N THR A 12 -19.84 0.63 -16.53
CA THR A 12 -18.92 0.42 -17.68
C THR A 12 -18.33 1.73 -18.21
N SER A 13 -19.11 2.83 -18.19
CA SER A 13 -18.60 4.15 -18.57
C SER A 13 -17.53 4.65 -17.62
N ASP A 14 -17.74 4.44 -16.32
CA ASP A 14 -16.88 4.95 -15.25
C ASP A 14 -15.58 4.15 -15.13
N MET A 15 -15.58 2.90 -15.63
CA MET A 15 -14.40 2.03 -15.72
C MET A 15 -13.57 2.27 -16.99
N GLN A 16 -14.01 3.10 -17.93
CA GLN A 16 -13.20 3.43 -19.10
C GLN A 16 -12.01 4.31 -18.69
N ILE A 17 -10.80 3.89 -19.04
CA ILE A 17 -9.57 4.67 -18.84
C ILE A 17 -8.81 4.79 -20.15
N SER A 18 -8.05 5.87 -20.28
CA SER A 18 -7.07 6.06 -21.35
C SER A 18 -5.70 5.55 -20.91
N ALA A 19 -4.81 5.31 -21.88
CA ALA A 19 -3.44 4.92 -21.57
C ALA A 19 -2.68 5.98 -20.74
N SER A 20 -3.03 7.26 -20.90
CA SER A 20 -2.44 8.37 -20.12
C SER A 20 -2.83 8.37 -18.65
N ASP A 21 -3.92 7.71 -18.27
CA ASP A 21 -4.38 7.65 -16.87
C ASP A 21 -3.56 6.64 -16.05
N VAL A 22 -2.89 5.69 -16.73
CA VAL A 22 -2.13 4.59 -16.10
C VAL A 22 -0.77 5.09 -15.60
N THR A 23 -0.81 5.81 -14.49
CA THR A 23 0.38 6.23 -13.73
C THR A 23 0.74 5.22 -12.65
N LEU A 24 1.93 5.33 -12.07
CA LEU A 24 2.29 4.54 -10.89
C LEU A 24 1.28 4.74 -9.76
N ASP A 25 0.81 5.98 -9.58
CA ASP A 25 -0.12 6.29 -8.51
C ASP A 25 -1.50 5.65 -8.74
N PHE A 26 -1.96 5.61 -10.00
CA PHE A 26 -3.16 4.90 -10.42
C PHE A 26 -3.07 3.40 -10.12
N ILE A 27 -1.96 2.74 -10.53
CA ILE A 27 -1.76 1.31 -10.29
C ILE A 27 -1.74 1.00 -8.78
N LEU A 28 -1.09 1.84 -7.98
CA LEU A 28 -1.02 1.65 -6.53
C LEU A 28 -2.39 1.85 -5.87
N ASP A 29 -3.24 2.72 -6.39
CA ASP A 29 -4.59 2.92 -5.85
C ASP A 29 -5.49 1.72 -6.16
N GLU A 30 -5.46 1.21 -7.40
CA GLU A 30 -6.22 0.01 -7.78
C GLU A 30 -5.76 -1.24 -7.02
N ARG A 31 -4.44 -1.47 -6.91
CA ARG A 31 -3.92 -2.56 -6.07
C ARG A 31 -4.34 -2.44 -4.61
N GLY A 32 -4.45 -1.22 -4.10
CA GLY A 32 -4.89 -0.96 -2.73
C GLY A 32 -6.38 -1.28 -2.51
N ARG A 33 -7.22 -1.09 -3.53
CA ARG A 33 -8.65 -1.41 -3.49
C ARG A 33 -8.92 -2.90 -3.62
N GLU A 34 -8.25 -3.55 -4.56
CA GLU A 34 -8.42 -4.98 -4.84
C GLU A 34 -7.88 -5.85 -3.70
N LEU A 35 -6.64 -5.58 -3.25
CA LEU A 35 -5.90 -6.45 -2.32
C LEU A 35 -5.94 -5.93 -0.87
N CYS A 36 -7.02 -5.20 -0.52
CA CYS A 36 -7.17 -4.63 0.81
C CYS A 36 -7.32 -5.76 1.85
N GLY A 37 -6.50 -5.72 2.90
CA GLY A 37 -6.50 -6.75 3.95
C GLY A 37 -5.58 -7.95 3.69
N GLU A 38 -4.96 -8.06 2.51
CA GLU A 38 -4.09 -9.19 2.16
C GLU A 38 -2.61 -9.00 2.55
N HIS A 39 -2.31 -8.05 3.43
CA HIS A 39 -0.96 -7.75 3.92
C HIS A 39 0.09 -7.33 2.85
N LEU A 40 -0.33 -7.01 1.63
CA LEU A 40 0.57 -6.60 0.54
C LEU A 40 0.90 -5.10 0.50
N ARG A 41 0.05 -4.27 1.11
CA ARG A 41 0.12 -2.80 0.99
C ARG A 41 1.48 -2.23 1.41
N TRP A 42 2.05 -2.73 2.50
CA TRP A 42 3.34 -2.27 3.00
C TRP A 42 4.47 -2.51 1.98
N PHE A 43 4.52 -3.71 1.39
CA PHE A 43 5.57 -4.08 0.44
C PHE A 43 5.49 -3.27 -0.85
N ASP A 44 4.27 -3.04 -1.36
CA ASP A 44 4.04 -2.23 -2.56
C ASP A 44 4.49 -0.78 -2.37
N LEU A 45 4.16 -0.17 -1.23
CA LEU A 45 4.57 1.20 -0.93
C LEU A 45 6.07 1.31 -0.63
N LYS A 46 6.65 0.31 0.04
CA LYS A 46 8.09 0.25 0.35
C LYS A 46 8.92 0.17 -0.94
N ARG A 47 8.61 -0.75 -1.84
CA ARG A 47 9.38 -0.97 -3.08
C ARG A 47 9.29 0.19 -4.07
N THR A 48 8.21 0.98 -4.00
CA THR A 48 7.97 2.15 -4.88
C THR A 48 8.38 3.47 -4.23
N ARG A 49 8.91 3.45 -2.99
CA ARG A 49 9.27 4.66 -2.21
C ARG A 49 8.12 5.65 -1.99
N LYS A 50 6.88 5.14 -1.99
CA LYS A 50 5.64 5.91 -1.77
C LYS A 50 5.08 5.82 -0.35
N LEU A 51 5.76 5.09 0.54
CA LEU A 51 5.27 4.81 1.90
C LEU A 51 5.06 6.08 2.73
N LEU A 52 6.08 6.93 2.86
CA LEU A 52 6.00 8.16 3.65
C LEU A 52 4.91 9.11 3.14
N GLU A 53 4.93 9.38 1.83
CA GLU A 53 3.98 10.26 1.14
C GLU A 53 2.53 9.80 1.40
N ARG A 54 2.25 8.51 1.20
CA ARG A 54 0.89 8.00 1.26
C ARG A 54 0.38 7.73 2.67
N VAL A 55 1.25 7.29 3.58
CA VAL A 55 0.86 7.15 4.99
C VAL A 55 0.52 8.52 5.56
N GLY A 56 1.35 9.54 5.32
CA GLY A 56 1.05 10.91 5.77
C GLY A 56 -0.23 11.50 5.16
N LYS A 57 -0.54 11.15 3.90
CA LYS A 57 -1.75 11.66 3.21
C LYS A 57 -3.05 10.99 3.66
N TYR A 58 -3.03 9.68 3.91
CA TYR A 58 -4.25 8.88 4.10
C TYR A 58 -4.43 8.33 5.51
N ASN A 59 -3.41 8.42 6.38
CA ASN A 59 -3.46 7.91 7.75
C ASN A 59 -2.99 9.00 8.74
N PRO A 60 -3.91 9.85 9.24
CA PRO A 60 -3.56 10.95 10.14
C PRO A 60 -3.06 10.50 11.51
N ASP A 61 -3.31 9.25 11.91
CA ASP A 61 -2.92 8.74 13.22
C ASP A 61 -1.42 8.38 13.30
N ILE A 62 -0.76 8.24 12.15
CA ILE A 62 0.66 7.85 12.09
C ILE A 62 1.54 9.09 11.89
N ILE A 63 2.03 9.63 13.00
CA ILE A 63 2.84 10.88 13.03
C ILE A 63 4.36 10.64 13.10
N TYR A 64 4.81 9.44 13.47
CA TYR A 64 6.23 9.15 13.71
C TYR A 64 6.92 8.40 12.57
N LEU A 65 6.31 8.28 11.40
CA LEU A 65 6.91 7.55 10.29
C LEU A 65 8.06 8.36 9.66
N GLN A 66 9.30 7.87 9.82
CA GLN A 66 10.53 8.43 9.27
C GLN A 66 11.14 7.55 8.17
N GLU A 67 12.15 8.07 7.47
CA GLU A 67 12.79 7.39 6.33
C GLU A 67 13.43 6.05 6.70
N HIS A 68 14.02 5.91 7.89
CA HIS A 68 14.62 4.63 8.29
C HIS A 68 13.59 3.50 8.47
N HIS A 69 12.29 3.81 8.64
CA HIS A 69 11.22 2.81 8.75
C HIS A 69 10.90 2.06 7.45
N TYR A 70 11.58 2.37 6.34
CA TYR A 70 11.55 1.48 5.18
C TYR A 70 12.13 0.09 5.52
N LEU A 71 13.05 0.00 6.49
CA LEU A 71 13.66 -1.25 6.93
C LEU A 71 13.14 -1.64 8.32
N ARG A 72 13.10 -2.94 8.59
CA ARG A 72 12.85 -3.44 9.94
C ARG A 72 14.18 -3.51 10.69
N PRO A 73 14.21 -3.18 11.99
CA PRO A 73 15.41 -3.34 12.77
C PRO A 73 15.82 -4.81 12.84
N VAL A 74 17.12 -5.06 12.81
CA VAL A 74 17.67 -6.38 13.15
C VAL A 74 17.46 -6.58 14.65
N PRO A 75 16.94 -7.73 15.11
CA PRO A 75 16.75 -7.98 16.53
C PRO A 75 18.06 -7.85 17.30
N GLN A 76 18.02 -7.22 18.48
CA GLN A 76 19.23 -6.96 19.28
C GLN A 76 19.97 -8.26 19.64
N THR A 77 19.24 -9.35 19.89
CA THR A 77 19.82 -10.66 20.19
C THR A 77 20.70 -11.20 19.06
N GLU A 78 20.34 -10.90 17.81
CA GLU A 78 21.13 -11.30 16.64
C GLU A 78 22.38 -10.43 16.52
N ILE A 79 22.27 -9.15 16.87
CA ILE A 79 23.41 -8.22 16.90
C ILE A 79 24.40 -8.64 18.00
N ASP A 80 23.90 -8.96 19.19
CA ASP A 80 24.73 -9.35 20.34
C ASP A 80 25.43 -10.70 20.12
N ALA A 81 24.90 -11.56 19.25
CA ALA A 81 25.50 -12.84 18.89
C ALA A 81 26.66 -12.72 17.88
N LEU A 82 26.86 -11.55 17.28
CA LEU A 82 27.95 -11.32 16.32
C LEU A 82 29.29 -11.23 17.07
N LEU A 83 30.16 -12.22 16.84
CA LEU A 83 31.48 -12.29 17.47
C LEU A 83 32.59 -11.64 16.63
N ASN A 84 32.30 -11.27 15.38
CA ASN A 84 33.26 -10.77 14.40
C ASN A 84 32.99 -9.32 13.99
N GLY A 85 32.59 -8.46 14.93
CA GLY A 85 32.26 -7.05 14.63
C GLY A 85 33.40 -6.20 14.07
N GLU A 86 34.66 -6.67 14.12
CA GLU A 86 35.84 -5.98 13.57
C GLU A 86 36.27 -6.47 12.16
N GLU A 87 35.67 -7.54 11.63
CA GLU A 87 35.88 -7.99 10.24
C GLU A 87 35.02 -7.19 9.24
#